data_AF-A0A9W8YIE8-F1
#
_entry.id   AF-A0A9W8YIE8-F1
#
_cell.length_a   1.000
_cell.length_b   1.000
_cell.length_c   1.000
_cell.angle_alpha   90.00
_cell.angle_beta   90.00
_cell.angle_gamma   90.00
#
_symmetry.space_group_name_H-M   'P 1'
#
loop_
_entity.id
_entity.type
_entity.pdbx_description
1 polymer ?
#
loop_
_entity_poly.entity_id
_entity_poly.type
_entity_poly.pdbx_seq_one_letter_code
_entity_poly.pdbx_strand_id
1 'polypeptide(L)'
;MATLIRRSPGKSARKVTFIDKDGESHTFEVADGDNLLDIAQANDLEMEGACGGSCACSTCHVIVENEAYYDKMEEPDDDENDMLDLAFGLTETSRLGCQVKMSKELDGLVVKLPTMTRNLQASDFK
;
A
#
# COMPACT_ATOMS: atom_id res chain seq x y z
N MET A 1 10.05 17.11 12.75
CA MET A 1 9.98 16.26 13.96
C MET A 1 9.16 15.05 13.58
N ALA A 2 9.82 13.93 13.26
CA ALA A 2 9.13 12.67 12.95
C ALA A 2 8.58 12.10 14.26
N THR A 3 7.26 12.16 14.43
CA THR A 3 6.58 11.61 15.60
C THR A 3 6.62 10.08 15.48
N LEU A 4 7.64 9.46 16.06
CA LEU A 4 7.66 8.01 16.27
C LEU A 4 6.41 7.61 17.06
N ILE A 5 5.43 7.00 16.38
CA ILE A 5 4.37 6.26 17.05
C ILE A 5 5.05 5.06 17.70
N ARG A 6 5.23 5.16 19.01
CA ARG A 6 5.86 4.16 19.88
C ARG A 6 5.01 2.88 19.95
N ARG A 7 5.03 2.03 18.92
CA ARG A 7 4.96 0.59 19.15
C ARG A 7 6.40 0.14 19.43
N SER A 8 6.65 -0.36 20.65
CA SER A 8 7.98 -0.86 21.01
C SER A 8 8.44 -1.86 19.93
N PRO A 9 9.64 -1.71 19.33
CA PRO A 9 10.10 -2.63 18.30
C PRO A 9 10.38 -3.99 18.96
N GLY A 10 9.37 -4.82 19.05
CA GLY A 10 9.47 -6.16 19.60
C GLY A 10 10.09 -7.07 18.55
N LYS A 11 11.40 -7.28 18.58
CA LYS A 11 12.20 -8.34 17.89
C LYS A 11 11.95 -8.68 16.41
N SER A 12 11.00 -8.05 15.73
CA SER A 12 10.52 -8.37 14.37
C SER A 12 10.25 -7.08 13.57
N ALA A 13 11.10 -6.07 13.73
CA ALA A 13 11.00 -4.86 12.93
C ALA A 13 11.45 -5.14 11.48
N ARG A 14 10.58 -4.84 10.53
CA ARG A 14 10.78 -4.90 9.07
C ARG A 14 10.91 -3.50 8.52
N LYS A 15 11.51 -3.36 7.34
CA LYS A 15 11.55 -2.09 6.62
C LYS A 15 10.65 -2.12 5.41
N VAL A 16 9.95 -1.01 5.19
CA VAL A 16 9.21 -0.74 3.96
C VAL A 16 9.48 0.69 3.53
N THR A 17 9.63 0.92 2.22
CA THR A 17 9.83 2.24 1.64
C THR A 17 8.68 2.58 0.71
N PHE A 18 8.09 3.75 0.92
CA PHE A 18 7.08 4.33 0.04
C PHE A 18 7.71 5.42 -0.79
N ILE A 19 7.58 5.34 -2.10
CA ILE A 19 7.87 6.43 -3.02
C ILE A 19 6.56 7.18 -3.21
N ASP A 20 6.49 8.42 -2.76
CA ASP A 20 5.28 9.23 -2.86
C ASP A 20 5.01 9.75 -4.28
N LYS A 21 3.97 10.58 -4.43
CA LYS A 21 3.53 11.15 -5.70
C LYS A 21 4.55 12.14 -6.29
N ASP A 22 5.38 12.75 -5.44
CA ASP A 22 6.45 13.68 -5.81
C ASP A 22 7.77 12.93 -6.12
N GLY A 23 7.82 11.63 -5.85
CA GLY A 23 8.99 10.77 -6.04
C GLY A 23 9.93 10.73 -4.83
N GLU A 24 9.54 11.31 -3.69
CA GLU A 24 10.32 11.24 -2.46
C GLU A 24 10.14 9.88 -1.78
N SER A 25 11.24 9.32 -1.28
CA SER A 25 11.27 8.01 -0.65
C SER A 25 11.18 8.12 0.87
N HIS A 26 10.19 7.46 1.45
CA HIS A 26 9.91 7.44 2.89
C HIS A 26 10.05 6.02 3.42
N THR A 27 11.06 5.77 4.24
CA THR A 27 11.32 4.44 4.83
C THR A 27 10.84 4.37 6.27
N PHE A 28 10.06 3.34 6.58
CA PHE A 28 9.50 3.10 7.92
C PHE A 28 9.89 1.73 8.46
N GLU A 29 10.01 1.65 9.78
CA GLU A 29 10.12 0.38 10.51
C GLU A 29 8.74 -0.07 10.98
N VAL A 30 8.36 -1.31 10.62
CA VAL A 30 7.01 -1.85 10.76
C VAL A 30 7.04 -3.25 11.35
N ALA A 31 5.93 -3.73 11.89
CA ALA A 31 5.84 -5.07 12.44
C ALA A 31 5.33 -6.08 11.40
N ASP A 32 5.65 -7.36 11.60
CA ASP A 32 5.01 -8.44 10.86
C ASP A 32 3.48 -8.38 11.06
N GLY A 33 2.72 -8.43 9.97
CA GLY A 33 1.25 -8.36 9.94
C GLY A 33 0.65 -6.98 9.72
N ASP A 34 1.42 -5.89 9.82
CA ASP A 34 0.95 -4.54 9.47
C ASP A 34 0.71 -4.46 7.95
N ASN A 35 -0.39 -3.86 7.51
CA ASN A 35 -0.67 -3.67 6.07
C ASN A 35 -0.21 -2.30 5.57
N LEU A 36 0.02 -2.18 4.26
CA LEU A 36 0.60 -0.97 3.67
C LEU A 36 -0.29 0.27 3.84
N LEU A 37 -1.62 0.10 3.85
CA LEU A 37 -2.55 1.22 4.07
C LEU A 37 -2.41 1.80 5.48
N ASP A 38 -2.44 0.95 6.51
CA ASP A 38 -2.29 1.38 7.90
C ASP A 38 -0.93 2.02 8.14
N ILE A 39 0.13 1.46 7.54
CA ILE A 39 1.48 2.03 7.63
C ILE A 39 1.52 3.42 6.99
N ALA A 40 0.95 3.59 5.79
CA ALA A 40 0.92 4.87 5.11
C ALA A 40 0.14 5.93 5.91
N GLN A 41 -1.07 5.60 6.36
CA GLN A 41 -1.90 6.51 7.15
C GLN A 41 -1.29 6.85 8.51
N ALA A 42 -0.66 5.88 9.18
CA ALA A 42 0.02 6.10 10.46
C ALA A 42 1.24 7.01 10.35
N ASN A 43 1.81 7.18 9.15
CA ASN A 43 2.96 8.03 8.90
C ASN A 43 2.62 9.25 8.03
N ASP A 44 1.34 9.65 7.99
CA ASP A 44 0.85 10.83 7.28
C ASP A 44 1.17 10.84 5.77
N LEU A 45 1.34 9.67 5.14
CA LEU A 45 1.45 9.56 3.69
C LEU A 45 0.10 9.76 3.02
N GLU A 46 0.10 10.38 1.84
CA GLU A 46 -1.10 10.69 1.08
C GLU A 46 -1.67 9.46 0.33
N MET A 47 -2.13 8.48 1.10
CA MET A 47 -2.87 7.30 0.64
C MET A 47 -4.30 7.34 1.18
N GLU A 48 -5.30 7.35 0.27
CA GLU A 48 -6.68 7.59 0.65
C GLU A 48 -7.32 6.42 1.40
N GLY A 49 -7.34 5.22 0.80
CA GLY A 49 -8.04 4.05 1.37
C GLY A 49 -9.51 4.31 1.74
N ALA A 50 -10.33 4.75 0.78
CA ALA A 50 -11.68 5.27 1.02
C ALA A 50 -12.65 4.27 1.66
N CYS A 51 -12.45 2.96 1.45
CA CYS A 51 -13.25 1.89 2.06
C CYS A 51 -12.70 1.39 3.42
N GLY A 52 -11.65 2.02 3.96
CA GLY A 52 -11.00 1.61 5.21
C GLY A 52 -10.38 0.21 5.15
N GLY A 53 -9.96 -0.24 3.97
CA GLY A 53 -9.32 -1.55 3.78
C GLY A 53 -10.27 -2.74 3.56
N SER A 54 -11.55 -2.49 3.31
CA SER A 54 -12.56 -3.55 3.09
C SER A 54 -12.56 -4.16 1.68
N CYS A 55 -11.48 -3.99 0.90
CA CYS A 55 -11.39 -4.41 -0.51
C CYS A 55 -12.57 -3.94 -1.39
N ALA A 56 -13.10 -2.74 -1.13
CA ALA A 56 -14.28 -2.20 -1.83
C ALA A 56 -13.98 -0.92 -2.64
N CYS A 57 -12.69 -0.58 -2.79
CA CYS A 57 -12.22 0.54 -3.62
C CYS A 57 -10.77 0.31 -4.04
N SER A 58 -10.30 1.06 -5.03
CA SER A 58 -8.90 1.02 -5.51
C SER A 58 -8.06 2.23 -5.08
N THR A 59 -8.51 3.04 -4.11
CA THR A 59 -7.76 4.25 -3.70
C THR A 59 -6.58 3.98 -2.76
N CYS A 60 -6.37 2.71 -2.40
CA CYS A 60 -5.16 2.23 -1.71
C CYS A 60 -4.18 1.54 -2.68
N HIS A 61 -4.36 1.73 -3.98
CA HIS A 61 -3.49 1.18 -5.02
C HIS A 61 -2.04 1.59 -4.79
N VAL A 62 -1.16 0.59 -4.87
CA VAL A 62 0.30 0.74 -4.83
C VAL A 62 0.93 -0.07 -5.94
N ILE A 63 2.12 0.33 -6.36
CA ILE A 63 2.92 -0.38 -7.36
C ILE A 63 4.17 -0.92 -6.67
N VAL A 64 4.41 -2.22 -6.75
CA VAL A 64 5.64 -2.84 -6.21
C VAL A 64 6.78 -2.59 -7.19
N GLU A 65 7.87 -1.97 -6.73
CA GLU A 65 9.00 -1.58 -7.59
C GLU A 65 9.84 -2.77 -8.05
N ASN A 66 9.89 -3.84 -7.26
CA ASN A 66 10.75 -4.98 -7.52
C ASN A 66 9.93 -6.27 -7.57
N GLU A 67 9.89 -6.87 -8.77
CA GLU A 67 9.18 -8.12 -9.08
C GLU A 67 9.55 -9.25 -8.12
N ALA A 68 10.80 -9.34 -7.65
CA ALA A 68 11.22 -10.39 -6.73
C ALA A 68 10.58 -10.27 -5.33
N TYR A 69 10.03 -9.11 -4.97
CA TYR A 69 9.18 -8.98 -3.78
C TYR A 69 7.72 -9.27 -4.13
N TYR A 70 7.26 -8.87 -5.31
CA TYR A 70 5.90 -9.17 -5.79
C TYR A 70 5.66 -10.69 -5.85
N ASP A 71 6.61 -11.46 -6.39
CA ASP A 71 6.54 -12.93 -6.47
C ASP A 71 6.49 -13.64 -5.11
N LYS A 72 6.86 -12.93 -4.03
CA LYS A 72 6.80 -13.46 -2.66
C LYS A 72 5.51 -13.07 -1.94
N MET A 73 4.71 -12.18 -2.52
CA MET A 73 3.40 -11.82 -1.98
C MET A 73 2.38 -12.89 -2.32
N GLU A 74 1.33 -12.99 -1.51
CA GLU A 74 0.15 -13.76 -1.89
C GLU A 74 -0.47 -13.13 -3.13
N GLU A 75 -0.83 -13.93 -4.14
CA GLU A 75 -1.49 -13.44 -5.35
C GLU A 75 -2.79 -12.69 -5.00
N PRO A 76 -3.15 -11.63 -5.74
CA PRO A 76 -4.43 -10.95 -5.54
C PRO A 76 -5.59 -11.92 -5.80
N ASP A 77 -6.59 -11.90 -4.93
CA ASP A 77 -7.82 -12.68 -5.12
C ASP A 77 -8.73 -12.03 -6.18
N ASP A 78 -9.80 -12.73 -6.56
CA ASP A 78 -10.72 -12.27 -7.61
C ASP A 78 -11.35 -10.90 -7.24
N ASP A 79 -11.70 -10.69 -5.96
CA ASP A 79 -12.28 -9.43 -5.47
C ASP A 79 -11.26 -8.27 -5.54
N GLU A 80 -9.98 -8.53 -5.20
CA GLU A 80 -8.89 -7.57 -5.33
C GLU A 80 -8.66 -7.21 -6.81
N ASN A 81 -8.65 -8.21 -7.70
CA ASN A 81 -8.47 -8.00 -9.14
C ASN A 81 -9.59 -7.15 -9.75
N ASP A 82 -10.85 -7.43 -9.39
CA ASP A 82 -12.01 -6.65 -9.83
C ASP A 82 -11.88 -5.16 -9.45
N MET A 83 -11.30 -4.88 -8.28
CA MET A 83 -11.03 -3.50 -7.85
C MET A 83 -9.80 -2.90 -8.52
N LEU A 84 -8.73 -3.67 -8.73
CA LEU A 84 -7.52 -3.24 -9.43
C LEU A 84 -7.82 -2.82 -10.87
N ASP A 85 -8.76 -3.49 -11.55
CA ASP A 85 -9.21 -3.11 -12.90
C ASP A 85 -9.79 -1.68 -12.97
N LEU A 86 -10.27 -1.15 -11.84
CA LEU A 86 -10.79 0.22 -11.74
C LEU A 86 -9.70 1.24 -11.40
N ALA A 87 -8.50 0.79 -11.03
CA ALA A 87 -7.38 1.61 -10.62
C ALA A 87 -6.78 2.40 -11.78
N PHE A 88 -6.29 3.60 -11.49
CA PHE A 88 -5.63 4.43 -12.49
C PHE A 88 -4.14 4.07 -12.56
N GLY A 89 -3.62 3.83 -13.77
CA GLY A 89 -2.21 3.49 -13.95
C GLY A 89 -1.83 2.10 -13.44
N LEU A 90 -2.73 1.13 -13.60
CA LEU A 90 -2.50 -0.28 -13.27
C LEU A 90 -1.25 -0.81 -14.01
N THR A 91 -0.44 -1.58 -13.28
CA THR A 91 0.77 -2.26 -13.75
C THR A 91 0.73 -3.74 -13.38
N GLU A 92 1.63 -4.54 -13.93
CA GLU A 92 1.72 -5.99 -13.61
C GLU A 92 2.06 -6.26 -12.13
N THR A 93 2.73 -5.32 -11.47
CA THR A 93 3.11 -5.41 -10.05
C THR A 93 2.23 -4.57 -9.13
N SER A 94 1.04 -4.18 -9.61
CA SER A 94 0.09 -3.39 -8.84
C SER A 94 -0.67 -4.23 -7.82
N ARG A 95 -0.90 -3.67 -6.64
CA ARG A 95 -1.66 -4.29 -5.54
C ARG A 95 -2.52 -3.28 -4.80
N LEU A 96 -3.52 -3.77 -4.08
CA LEU A 96 -4.22 -2.96 -3.08
C LEU A 96 -3.44 -3.00 -1.77
N GLY A 97 -2.91 -1.85 -1.35
CA GLY A 97 -2.07 -1.76 -0.15
C GLY A 97 -2.75 -2.22 1.13
N CYS A 98 -4.09 -2.26 1.19
CA CYS A 98 -4.82 -2.81 2.31
C CYS A 98 -4.79 -4.34 2.40
N GLN A 99 -4.59 -5.04 1.27
CA GLN A 99 -4.49 -6.50 1.23
C GLN A 99 -3.04 -6.99 1.44
N VAL A 100 -2.06 -6.15 1.13
CA VAL A 100 -0.64 -6.49 1.31
C VAL A 100 -0.23 -6.33 2.78
N LYS A 101 0.11 -7.45 3.43
CA LYS A 101 0.61 -7.50 4.81
C LYS A 101 2.12 -7.70 4.83
N MET A 102 2.80 -6.96 5.70
CA MET A 102 4.24 -7.10 5.90
C MET A 102 4.57 -8.46 6.50
N SER A 103 5.54 -9.12 5.90
CA SER A 103 6.05 -10.42 6.34
C SER A 103 7.57 -10.42 6.32
N LYS A 104 8.17 -11.54 6.72
CA LYS A 104 9.63 -11.65 6.74
C LYS A 104 10.28 -11.55 5.37
N GLU A 105 9.55 -11.97 4.36
CA GLU A 105 9.99 -12.07 2.97
C GLU A 105 9.92 -10.72 2.26
N LEU A 106 9.16 -9.78 2.83
CA LEU A 106 8.97 -8.42 2.37
C LEU A 106 9.84 -7.40 3.11
N ASP A 107 10.85 -7.86 3.85
CA ASP A 107 11.80 -6.95 4.50
C ASP A 107 12.63 -6.18 3.46
N GLY A 108 12.52 -4.86 3.48
CA GLY A 108 13.10 -3.97 2.47
C GLY A 108 12.20 -3.71 1.27
N LEU A 109 10.91 -4.06 1.33
CA LEU A 109 9.94 -3.77 0.27
C LEU A 109 9.95 -2.29 -0.11
N VAL A 110 9.91 -2.01 -1.41
CA VAL A 110 9.74 -0.68 -1.97
C VAL A 110 8.46 -0.65 -2.79
N VAL A 111 7.56 0.28 -2.46
CA VAL A 111 6.31 0.51 -3.17
C VAL A 111 6.21 1.96 -3.60
N LYS A 112 5.52 2.20 -4.71
CA LYS A 112 5.26 3.53 -5.25
C LYS A 112 3.78 3.84 -5.16
N LEU A 113 3.47 5.05 -4.71
CA LEU A 113 2.13 5.62 -4.74
C LEU A 113 1.86 6.17 -6.15
N PRO A 114 0.76 5.77 -6.80
CA PRO A 114 0.38 6.34 -8.08
C PRO A 114 0.06 7.83 -7.92
N THR A 115 0.34 8.62 -8.96
CA THR A 115 0.15 10.08 -8.94
C THR A 115 -1.32 10.50 -8.82
N MET A 116 -2.25 9.62 -9.19
CA MET A 116 -3.69 9.84 -9.09
C MET A 116 -4.39 8.56 -8.67
N THR A 117 -5.27 8.67 -7.68
CA THR A 117 -6.26 7.65 -7.31
C THR A 117 -7.64 8.16 -7.70
N ARG A 118 -8.53 7.27 -8.14
CA ARG A 118 -9.91 7.63 -8.49
C ARG A 118 -10.86 7.00 -7.48
N ASN A 119 -11.46 7.83 -6.65
CA ASN A 119 -12.60 7.42 -5.84
C ASN A 119 -13.88 7.57 -6.68
N LEU A 120 -14.41 6.47 -7.22
CA LEU A 120 -15.67 6.51 -7.95
C LEU A 120 -16.81 6.76 -6.96
N GLN A 121 -17.33 7.99 -6.92
CA GLN A 121 -18.51 8.32 -6.13
C GLN A 121 -19.76 8.27 -7.02
N ALA A 122 -20.90 7.86 -6.46
CA ALA A 122 -22.18 7.77 -7.19
C ALA A 122 -22.61 9.11 -7.85
N SER A 123 -22.00 10.24 -7.47
CA SER A 123 -22.19 11.56 -8.06
C SER A 123 -21.54 11.76 -9.44
N ASP A 124 -20.69 10.85 -9.91
CA ASP A 124 -20.01 10.96 -11.21
C ASP A 124 -20.91 10.59 -12.42
N PHE A 125 -22.11 10.09 -12.16
CA PHE A 125 -23.13 9.87 -13.18
C PHE A 125 -24.08 11.08 -13.25
N LYS A 126 -23.71 12.10 -14.03
CA LYS A 126 -24.62 13.20 -14.39
C LYS A 126 -24.84 13.29 -15.89
#